data_AF-A0A8T3AWB2-F1
#
_entry.id   AF-A0A8T3AWB2-F1
#
_cell.length_a   1.000
_cell.length_b   1.000
_cell.length_c   1.000
_cell.angle_alpha   90.00
_cell.angle_beta   90.00
_cell.angle_gamma   90.00
#
_symmetry.space_group_name_H-M   'P 1'
#
loop_
_entity.id
_entity.type
_entity.pdbx_description
1 polymer ?
#
loop_
_entity_poly.entity_id
_entity_poly.type
_entity_poly.pdbx_seq_one_letter_code
_entity_poly.pdbx_strand_id
1 'polypeptide(L)'
;MSVRPKYQVGFLSNGKAANEKSIFTSADDALKGLVEWLCSQLKNPSHPYRAVPIAVNCLATLLRETSVRASIVQADSVKLLVPLITPASTQQSIQILYETCLCVWLLSYYYAAVDYLAATRILPRLAEVVKGSTKEKVLRVVILTFRNLLSKGAFGAQMVDLG
;
A
#
# COMPACT_ATOMS: atom_id res chain seq x y z
N MET A 1 -53.22 -47.50 4.48
CA MET A 1 -52.29 -46.37 4.33
C MET A 1 -50.91 -46.95 4.12
N SER A 2 -50.29 -46.65 2.97
CA SER A 2 -49.27 -47.48 2.34
C SER A 2 -47.87 -47.29 2.93
N VAL A 3 -47.20 -48.43 3.10
CA VAL A 3 -45.85 -48.65 3.63
C VAL A 3 -44.79 -48.10 2.66
N ARG A 4 -43.85 -47.27 3.15
CA ARG A 4 -42.68 -46.85 2.34
C ARG A 4 -41.67 -48.01 2.23
N PRO A 5 -41.20 -48.36 1.03
CA PRO A 5 -40.24 -49.45 0.84
C PRO A 5 -38.79 -49.00 1.10
N LYS A 6 -37.98 -49.92 1.63
CA LYS A 6 -36.51 -49.86 1.64
C LYS A 6 -36.00 -50.43 0.30
N TYR A 7 -35.02 -49.79 -0.34
CA TYR A 7 -34.26 -50.38 -1.45
C TYR A 7 -32.76 -50.20 -1.21
N GLN A 8 -32.03 -51.29 -1.42
CA GLN A 8 -30.60 -51.45 -1.18
C GLN A 8 -29.73 -50.89 -2.30
N VAL A 9 -28.57 -50.37 -1.88
CA VAL A 9 -27.22 -50.51 -2.45
C VAL A 9 -27.11 -50.67 -3.98
N GLY A 10 -26.71 -49.57 -4.63
CA GLY A 10 -25.97 -49.60 -5.89
C GLY A 10 -24.60 -48.95 -5.67
N PHE A 11 -23.57 -49.76 -5.45
CA PHE A 11 -22.17 -49.35 -5.62
C PHE A 11 -21.85 -49.47 -7.10
N LEU A 12 -21.51 -48.36 -7.77
CA LEU A 12 -20.61 -48.33 -8.93
C LEU A 12 -20.09 -46.89 -9.13
N SER A 13 -18.87 -46.69 -8.63
CA SER A 13 -17.73 -45.96 -9.19
C SER A 13 -17.92 -44.68 -10.04
N ASN A 14 -17.12 -43.68 -9.64
CA ASN A 14 -16.37 -42.71 -10.45
C ASN A 14 -16.93 -41.29 -10.53
N GLY A 15 -16.68 -40.51 -9.47
CA GLY A 15 -16.76 -39.05 -9.47
C GLY A 15 -15.51 -38.50 -8.79
N LYS A 16 -14.61 -37.90 -9.56
CA LYS A 16 -13.42 -37.20 -9.07
C LYS A 16 -13.80 -36.19 -7.98
N ALA A 17 -13.00 -36.16 -6.93
CA ALA A 17 -13.07 -35.24 -5.81
C ALA A 17 -13.26 -33.78 -6.28
N ALA A 18 -14.42 -33.21 -5.99
CA ALA A 18 -14.54 -31.78 -5.75
C ALA A 18 -14.56 -31.61 -4.24
N ASN A 19 -13.36 -31.43 -3.68
CA ASN A 19 -13.23 -30.90 -2.33
C ASN A 19 -13.78 -29.48 -2.39
N GLU A 20 -15.06 -29.31 -2.05
CA GLU A 20 -15.63 -28.03 -1.65
C GLU A 20 -14.89 -27.58 -0.38
N LYS A 21 -13.65 -27.10 -0.56
CA LYS A 21 -13.01 -26.25 0.43
C LYS A 21 -13.90 -25.02 0.52
N SER A 22 -14.71 -24.97 1.56
CA SER A 22 -15.30 -23.74 2.06
C SER A 22 -14.25 -22.63 1.91
N ILE A 23 -14.53 -21.64 1.06
CA ILE A 23 -13.65 -20.50 0.80
C ILE A 23 -13.59 -19.71 2.10
N PHE A 24 -12.73 -20.12 3.02
CA PHE A 24 -12.36 -19.31 4.16
C PHE A 24 -11.29 -18.36 3.65
N THR A 25 -11.71 -17.20 3.15
CA THR A 25 -10.80 -16.11 2.86
C THR A 25 -10.11 -15.75 4.17
N SER A 26 -8.80 -15.99 4.27
CA SER A 26 -8.04 -15.55 5.44
C SER A 26 -8.13 -14.03 5.55
N ALA A 27 -7.99 -13.48 6.75
CA ALA A 27 -7.86 -12.03 6.93
C ALA A 27 -6.73 -11.46 6.05
N ASP A 28 -5.64 -12.22 5.86
CA ASP A 28 -4.52 -11.85 4.99
C ASP A 28 -4.91 -11.78 3.51
N ASP A 29 -5.75 -12.70 3.03
CA ASP A 29 -6.23 -12.70 1.64
C ASP A 29 -7.15 -11.51 1.39
N ALA A 30 -8.01 -11.18 2.36
CA ALA A 30 -8.87 -10.00 2.30
C ALA A 30 -8.05 -8.70 2.31
N LEU A 31 -7.01 -8.61 3.15
CA LEU A 31 -6.10 -7.46 3.18
C LEU A 31 -5.32 -7.31 1.87
N LYS A 32 -4.86 -8.42 1.30
CA LYS A 32 -4.18 -8.40 0.00
C LYS A 32 -5.11 -7.89 -1.10
N GLY A 33 -6.34 -8.42 -1.19
CA GLY A 33 -7.34 -7.95 -2.15
C GLY A 33 -7.68 -6.47 -1.96
N LEU A 34 -7.75 -6.00 -0.72
CA LEU A 34 -7.96 -4.59 -0.41
C LEU A 34 -6.79 -3.72 -0.90
N VAL A 35 -5.54 -4.12 -0.66
CA VAL A 35 -4.36 -3.39 -1.16
C VAL A 35 -4.36 -3.31 -2.68
N GLU A 36 -4.63 -4.42 -3.36
CA GLU A 36 -4.71 -4.46 -4.82
C GLU A 36 -5.79 -3.51 -5.35
N TRP A 37 -6.97 -3.51 -4.71
CA TRP A 37 -8.04 -2.57 -5.04
C TRP A 37 -7.64 -1.12 -4.80
N LEU A 38 -7.02 -0.79 -3.67
CA LEU A 38 -6.54 0.58 -3.38
C LEU A 38 -5.50 1.04 -4.42
N CYS A 39 -4.60 0.16 -4.84
CA CYS A 39 -3.64 0.45 -5.90
C CYS A 39 -4.31 0.69 -7.25
N SER A 40 -5.40 -0.03 -7.55
CA SER A 40 -6.21 0.22 -8.74
C SER A 40 -6.83 1.62 -8.72
N GLN A 41 -7.25 2.12 -7.55
CA GLN A 41 -7.80 3.46 -7.40
C GLN A 41 -6.76 4.57 -7.57
N LEU A 42 -5.47 4.29 -7.29
CA LEU A 42 -4.38 5.21 -7.59
C LEU A 42 -4.04 5.26 -9.08
N LYS A 43 -4.20 4.13 -9.79
CA LYS A 43 -3.94 4.04 -11.25
C LYS A 43 -5.10 4.61 -12.07
N ASN A 44 -6.31 4.15 -11.77
CA ASN A 44 -7.55 4.48 -12.47
C ASN A 44 -8.62 4.87 -11.43
N PRO A 45 -8.63 6.14 -10.99
CA PRO A 45 -9.53 6.60 -9.95
C PRO A 45 -11.00 6.44 -10.36
N SER A 46 -11.81 5.76 -9.55
CA SER A 46 -13.26 5.65 -9.77
C SER A 46 -14.00 6.99 -9.68
N HIS A 47 -13.43 7.95 -8.95
CA HIS A 47 -13.95 9.30 -8.82
C HIS A 47 -12.81 10.32 -8.89
N PRO A 48 -12.94 11.41 -9.69
CA PRO A 48 -11.85 12.32 -10.02
C PRO A 48 -11.18 12.96 -8.79
N TYR A 49 -11.96 13.30 -7.76
CA TYR A 49 -11.45 14.04 -6.59
C TYR A 49 -11.43 13.27 -5.27
N ARG A 50 -12.01 12.06 -5.21
CA ARG A 50 -12.26 11.35 -3.94
C ARG A 50 -11.50 10.05 -3.84
N ALA A 51 -11.35 9.33 -4.95
CA ALA A 51 -10.73 8.01 -4.94
C ALA A 51 -9.26 8.06 -4.48
N VAL A 52 -8.46 9.01 -4.97
CA VAL A 52 -7.05 9.14 -4.56
C VAL A 52 -6.90 9.50 -3.07
N PRO A 53 -7.54 10.55 -2.51
CA PRO A 53 -7.43 10.84 -1.09
C PRO A 53 -7.84 9.68 -0.18
N ILE A 54 -8.94 8.99 -0.53
CA ILE A 54 -9.43 7.83 0.23
C ILE A 54 -8.41 6.70 0.14
N ALA A 55 -7.92 6.39 -1.06
CA ALA A 55 -6.96 5.31 -1.27
C ALA A 55 -5.67 5.54 -0.47
N VAL A 56 -5.11 6.75 -0.53
CA VAL A 56 -3.88 7.09 0.21
C VAL A 56 -4.12 7.03 1.72
N ASN A 57 -5.23 7.54 2.24
CA ASN A 57 -5.53 7.49 3.67
C ASN A 57 -5.72 6.04 4.18
N CYS A 58 -6.41 5.19 3.41
CA CYS A 58 -6.51 3.77 3.73
C CYS A 58 -5.15 3.09 3.71
N LEU A 59 -4.31 3.34 2.70
CA LEU A 59 -2.95 2.79 2.62
C LEU A 59 -2.09 3.22 3.82
N ALA A 60 -2.16 4.49 4.23
CA ALA A 60 -1.43 5.01 5.38
C ALA A 60 -1.84 4.32 6.69
N THR A 61 -3.10 3.91 6.80
CA THR A 61 -3.60 3.14 7.94
C THR A 61 -3.11 1.69 7.88
N LEU A 62 -3.24 1.04 6.72
CA LEU A 62 -2.87 -0.37 6.53
C LEU A 62 -1.35 -0.61 6.66
N LEU A 63 -0.51 0.34 6.24
CA LEU A 63 0.95 0.24 6.32
C LEU A 63 1.51 0.18 7.74
N ARG A 64 0.69 0.49 8.75
CA ARG A 64 1.05 0.30 10.16
C ARG A 64 1.24 -1.18 10.47
N GLU A 65 0.44 -2.04 9.85
CA GLU A 65 0.55 -3.49 9.95
C GLU A 65 1.71 -4.00 9.09
N THR A 66 2.64 -4.72 9.73
CA THR A 66 3.87 -5.16 9.07
C THR A 66 3.59 -6.21 7.98
N SER A 67 2.54 -7.02 8.15
CA SER A 67 2.10 -8.03 7.17
C SER A 67 1.70 -7.42 5.83
N VAL A 68 1.15 -6.20 5.83
CA VAL A 68 0.65 -5.54 4.62
C VAL A 68 1.78 -4.92 3.78
N ARG A 69 2.93 -4.60 4.41
CA ARG A 69 4.05 -3.93 3.74
C ARG A 69 4.61 -4.77 2.58
N ALA A 70 4.62 -6.09 2.72
CA ALA A 70 5.05 -6.98 1.64
C ALA A 70 4.12 -6.90 0.42
N SER A 71 2.81 -6.93 0.65
CA SER A 71 1.79 -6.83 -0.41
C SER A 71 1.86 -5.50 -1.17
N ILE A 72 2.17 -4.39 -0.48
CA ILE A 72 2.31 -3.06 -1.09
C ILE A 72 3.55 -2.97 -1.99
N VAL A 73 4.67 -3.57 -1.57
CA VAL A 73 5.87 -3.64 -2.41
C VAL A 73 5.59 -4.48 -3.67
N GLN A 74 4.92 -5.63 -3.50
CA GLN A 74 4.54 -6.51 -4.62
C GLN A 74 3.54 -5.86 -5.60
N ALA A 75 2.63 -5.03 -5.09
CA ALA A 75 1.63 -4.32 -5.91
C ALA A 75 2.17 -3.09 -6.65
N ASP A 76 3.49 -2.87 -6.64
CA ASP A 76 4.16 -1.71 -7.25
C ASP A 76 3.65 -0.35 -6.72
N SER A 77 3.03 -0.31 -5.53
CA SER A 77 2.35 0.90 -5.06
C SER A 77 3.32 2.06 -4.80
N VAL A 78 4.59 1.76 -4.50
CA VAL A 78 5.63 2.78 -4.26
C VAL A 78 5.76 3.71 -5.48
N LYS A 79 5.76 3.17 -6.71
CA LYS A 79 5.77 3.96 -7.95
C LYS A 79 4.53 4.85 -8.09
N LEU A 80 3.39 4.44 -7.54
CA LEU A 80 2.14 5.21 -7.60
C LEU A 80 2.10 6.35 -6.58
N LEU A 81 2.81 6.20 -5.46
CA LEU A 81 2.88 7.21 -4.40
C LEU A 81 3.86 8.34 -4.74
N VAL A 82 4.99 8.04 -5.39
CA VAL A 82 6.04 9.05 -5.69
C VAL A 82 5.51 10.28 -6.45
N PRO A 83 4.65 10.17 -7.49
CA PRO A 83 4.09 11.32 -8.19
C PRO A 83 3.18 12.22 -7.34
N LEU A 84 2.62 11.70 -6.24
CA LEU A 84 1.75 12.45 -5.33
C LEU A 84 2.54 13.33 -4.35
N ILE A 85 3.86 13.17 -4.30
CA ILE A 85 4.76 13.93 -3.43
C ILE A 85 5.20 15.18 -4.18
N THR A 86 4.34 16.19 -4.17
CA THR A 86 4.61 17.51 -4.73
C THR A 86 4.20 18.59 -3.73
N PRO A 87 4.87 19.75 -3.72
CA PRO A 87 4.45 20.87 -2.88
C PRO A 87 2.99 21.23 -3.15
N ALA A 88 2.22 21.43 -2.07
CA ALA A 88 0.78 21.62 -2.13
C ALA A 88 0.34 22.86 -1.36
N SER A 89 -0.63 23.58 -1.91
CA SER A 89 -1.15 24.84 -1.33
C SER A 89 -2.58 24.73 -0.81
N THR A 90 -3.39 23.80 -1.32
CA THR A 90 -4.77 23.60 -0.86
C THR A 90 -4.81 22.65 0.33
N GLN A 91 -5.79 22.81 1.23
CA GLN A 91 -5.91 21.95 2.41
C GLN A 91 -6.07 20.47 2.06
N GLN A 92 -6.84 20.16 1.00
CA GLN A 92 -7.02 18.78 0.55
C GLN A 92 -5.72 18.19 0.00
N SER A 93 -5.00 18.92 -0.85
CA SER A 93 -3.72 18.46 -1.41
C SER A 93 -2.65 18.33 -0.32
N ILE A 94 -2.64 19.21 0.67
CA ILE A 94 -1.75 19.11 1.85
C ILE A 94 -2.04 17.83 2.65
N GLN A 95 -3.31 17.47 2.83
CA GLN A 95 -3.66 16.22 3.50
C GLN A 95 -3.16 15.01 2.70
N ILE A 96 -3.38 14.98 1.38
CA ILE A 96 -2.90 13.90 0.52
C ILE A 96 -1.37 13.82 0.58
N LEU A 97 -0.68 14.95 0.51
CA LEU A 97 0.78 15.02 0.63
C LEU A 97 1.25 14.46 1.97
N TYR A 98 0.64 14.87 3.07
CA TYR A 98 0.97 14.36 4.41
C TYR A 98 0.81 12.84 4.48
N GLU A 99 -0.34 12.31 4.05
CA GLU A 99 -0.62 10.86 4.11
C GLU A 99 0.31 10.08 3.16
N THR A 100 0.64 10.64 1.99
CA THR A 100 1.59 10.02 1.06
C THR A 100 2.99 9.96 1.67
N CYS A 101 3.46 11.06 2.28
CA CYS A 101 4.73 11.08 3.01
C CYS A 101 4.71 10.12 4.21
N LEU A 102 3.56 9.97 4.88
CA LEU A 102 3.37 9.00 5.95
C LEU A 102 3.50 7.55 5.45
N CYS A 103 2.92 7.22 4.29
CA CYS A 103 3.11 5.93 3.64
C CYS A 103 4.60 5.65 3.38
N VAL A 104 5.33 6.63 2.82
CA VAL A 104 6.77 6.48 2.54
C VAL A 104 7.57 6.33 3.83
N TRP A 105 7.24 7.09 4.88
CA TRP A 105 7.88 6.94 6.19
C TRP A 105 7.67 5.53 6.76
N LEU A 106 6.45 5.00 6.73
CA LEU A 106 6.16 3.65 7.21
C LEU A 106 6.90 2.59 6.38
N LEU A 107 6.93 2.74 5.05
CA LEU A 107 7.67 1.86 4.15
C LEU A 107 9.18 1.91 4.37
N SER A 108 9.72 3.06 4.80
CA SER A 108 11.16 3.18 5.05
C SER A 108 11.66 2.26 6.17
N TYR A 109 10.78 1.70 7.01
CA TYR A 109 11.13 0.67 8.01
C TYR A 109 11.17 -0.76 7.46
N TYR A 110 10.78 -0.99 6.21
CA TYR A 110 10.77 -2.30 5.59
C TYR A 110 11.86 -2.41 4.53
N TYR A 111 12.81 -3.34 4.72
CA TYR A 111 14.04 -3.42 3.92
C TYR A 111 13.76 -3.56 2.41
N ALA A 112 12.86 -4.47 2.01
CA ALA A 112 12.51 -4.63 0.59
C ALA A 112 11.86 -3.37 -0.02
N ALA A 113 11.15 -2.56 0.78
CA ALA A 113 10.65 -1.27 0.32
C ALA A 113 11.76 -0.23 0.20
N VAL A 114 12.81 -0.28 1.03
CA VAL A 114 13.94 0.66 0.98
C VAL A 114 14.72 0.50 -0.33
N ASP A 115 15.00 -0.73 -0.76
CA ASP A 115 15.65 -0.99 -2.05
C ASP A 115 14.81 -0.47 -3.22
N TYR A 116 13.49 -0.67 -3.12
CA TYR A 116 12.56 -0.14 -4.10
C TYR A 116 12.55 1.40 -4.09
N LEU A 117 12.47 2.03 -2.92
CA LEU A 117 12.53 3.49 -2.77
C LEU A 117 13.82 4.05 -3.39
N ALA A 118 14.95 3.35 -3.23
CA ALA A 118 16.24 3.77 -3.79
C ALA A 118 16.24 3.77 -5.33
N ALA A 119 15.45 2.90 -5.96
CA ALA A 119 15.26 2.87 -7.41
C ALA A 119 14.29 3.95 -7.93
N THR A 120 13.70 4.76 -7.05
CA THR A 120 12.75 5.83 -7.43
C THR A 120 13.32 7.22 -7.20
N ARG A 121 12.65 8.25 -7.74
CA ARG A 121 12.98 9.66 -7.51
C ARG A 121 12.42 10.20 -6.18
N ILE A 122 12.37 9.37 -5.13
CA ILE A 122 11.74 9.77 -3.87
C ILE A 122 12.49 10.90 -3.14
N LEU A 123 13.82 10.83 -3.05
CA LEU A 123 14.59 11.85 -2.34
C LEU A 123 14.46 13.26 -2.94
N PRO A 124 14.63 13.46 -4.27
CA PRO A 124 14.42 14.78 -4.86
C PRO A 124 13.02 15.35 -4.59
N ARG A 125 11.97 14.51 -4.69
CA ARG A 125 10.58 14.92 -4.40
C ARG A 125 10.39 15.35 -2.96
N LEU A 126 10.94 14.60 -2.01
CA LEU A 126 10.90 14.97 -0.60
C LEU A 126 11.68 16.28 -0.34
N ALA A 127 12.81 16.50 -1.01
CA ALA A 127 13.58 17.73 -0.90
C ALA A 127 12.81 18.95 -1.45
N GLU A 128 12.11 18.81 -2.57
CA GLU A 128 11.18 19.82 -3.09
C GLU A 128 10.10 20.19 -2.07
N VAL A 129 9.52 19.19 -1.39
CA VAL A 129 8.50 19.41 -0.35
C VAL A 129 9.07 20.16 0.85
N VAL A 130 10.30 19.85 1.28
CA VAL A 130 10.96 20.60 2.37
C VAL A 130 11.20 22.06 1.98
N LYS A 131 11.61 22.32 0.73
CA LYS A 131 11.85 23.67 0.23
C LYS A 131 10.56 24.48 0.05
N GLY A 132 9.43 23.82 -0.26
CA GLY A 132 8.16 24.49 -0.61
C GLY A 132 7.06 24.47 0.46
N SER A 133 7.14 23.62 1.49
CA SER A 133 6.07 23.48 2.49
C SER A 133 6.33 24.31 3.74
N THR A 134 5.31 25.04 4.20
CA THR A 134 5.31 25.71 5.51
C THR A 134 4.51 24.92 6.56
N LYS A 135 4.06 23.71 6.23
CA LYS A 135 3.21 22.90 7.12
C LYS A 135 4.08 22.01 7.99
N GLU A 136 4.19 22.36 9.27
CA GLU A 136 5.01 21.64 10.26
C GLU A 136 4.75 20.13 10.27
N LYS A 137 3.49 19.70 10.18
CA LYS A 137 3.13 18.27 10.16
C LYS A 137 3.73 17.54 8.95
N VAL A 138 3.75 18.17 7.78
CA VAL A 138 4.35 17.62 6.56
C VAL A 138 5.86 17.59 6.69
N LEU A 139 6.47 18.70 7.10
CA LEU A 139 7.92 18.77 7.28
C LEU A 139 8.42 17.72 8.28
N ARG A 140 7.71 17.55 9.40
CA ARG A 140 8.06 16.55 10.43
C ARG A 140 8.11 15.13 9.86
N VAL A 141 7.11 14.71 9.08
CA VAL A 141 7.10 13.35 8.50
C VAL A 141 8.19 13.18 7.44
N VAL A 142 8.48 14.22 6.65
CA VAL A 142 9.57 14.17 5.67
C VAL A 142 10.94 14.08 6.35
N ILE A 143 11.20 14.87 7.38
CA ILE A 143 12.45 14.81 8.17
C ILE A 143 12.61 13.44 8.83
N LEU A 144 11.54 12.87 9.39
CA LEU A 144 11.57 11.52 9.96
C LEU A 144 11.87 10.45 8.91
N THR A 145 11.39 10.65 7.68
CA THR A 145 11.70 9.78 6.53
C THR A 145 13.18 9.87 6.18
N PHE A 146 13.72 11.08 6.03
CA PHE A 146 15.15 11.27 5.78
C PHE A 146 16.01 10.64 6.87
N ARG A 147 15.70 10.89 8.15
CA ARG A 147 16.42 10.27 9.27
C ARG A 147 16.43 8.76 9.20
N ASN A 148 15.31 8.13 8.83
CA ASN A 148 15.23 6.67 8.76
C ASN A 148 15.92 6.08 7.52
N LEU A 149 16.05 6.86 6.44
CA LEU A 149 16.75 6.44 5.23
C LEU A 149 18.26 6.75 5.28
N LEU A 150 18.69 7.72 6.09
CA LEU A 150 20.07 8.22 6.13
C LEU A 150 21.12 7.12 6.29
N SER A 151 20.86 6.14 7.16
CA SER A 151 21.77 5.02 7.44
C SER A 151 21.58 3.82 6.50
N LYS A 152 20.78 3.95 5.44
CA LYS A 152 20.43 2.85 4.54
C LYS A 152 20.99 3.11 3.15
N GLY A 153 21.62 2.10 2.56
CA GLY A 153 22.13 2.14 1.19
C GLY A 153 22.93 3.41 0.87
N ALA A 154 22.67 3.98 -0.31
CA ALA A 154 23.31 5.21 -0.77
C ALA A 154 22.52 6.50 -0.42
N PHE A 155 21.45 6.41 0.38
CA PHE A 155 20.56 7.54 0.65
C PHE A 155 21.29 8.71 1.31
N GLY A 156 22.23 8.46 2.22
CA GLY A 156 23.01 9.52 2.87
C GLY A 156 23.84 10.35 1.89
N ALA A 157 24.54 9.71 0.95
CA ALA A 157 25.31 10.42 -0.08
C ALA A 157 24.36 11.23 -1.00
N GLN A 158 23.28 10.62 -1.46
CA GLN A 158 22.29 11.31 -2.31
C GLN A 158 21.63 12.51 -1.63
N MET A 159 21.45 12.48 -0.30
CA MET A 159 20.90 13.63 0.44
C MET A 159 21.88 14.81 0.48
N VAL A 160 23.19 14.55 0.55
CA VAL A 160 24.22 15.60 0.49
C VAL A 160 24.17 16.30 -0.86
N ASP A 161 23.99 15.55 -1.95
CA ASP A 161 23.93 16.10 -3.31
C ASP A 161 22.67 16.96 -3.58
N LEU A 162 21.64 16.88 -2.73
CA LEU A 162 20.37 17.59 -2.88
C LEU A 162 20.26 18.89 -2.06
N GLY A 163 21.16 19.07 -1.08
CA GLY A 163 21.26 20.23 -0.18
C GLY A 163 22.09 21.35 -0.78
#